data_AF-A0AAN6YCZ4-F1
#
_entry.id   AF-A0AAN6YCZ4-F1
#
_cell.length_a   1.000
_cell.length_b   1.000
_cell.length_c   1.000
_cell.angle_alpha   90.00
_cell.angle_beta   90.00
_cell.angle_gamma   90.00
#
_symmetry.space_group_name_H-M   'P 1'
#
loop_
_entity.id
_entity.type
_entity.pdbx_description
1 polymer ?
#
loop_
_entity_poly.entity_id
_entity_poly.type
_entity_poly.pdbx_seq_one_letter_code
_entity_poly.pdbx_strand_id
1 'polypeptide(L)'
;MATSSEPPKSKTDLQVQEEFTSYYLQRVTKEFAEDLDKIRNADDFKNDALPLLISALQQGSALFSPDEQRRIVTAEGPVPTAPETEATD
;
A
#
# COMPACT_ATOMS: atom_id res chain seq x y z
N MET A 1 -3.46 -29.28 31.98
CA MET A 1 -2.98 -28.88 30.64
C MET A 1 -4.17 -28.28 29.91
N ALA A 2 -4.17 -26.98 29.66
CA ALA A 2 -5.20 -26.32 28.86
C ALA A 2 -4.46 -25.52 27.77
N THR A 3 -4.34 -26.11 26.58
CA THR A 3 -3.94 -25.40 25.37
C THR A 3 -5.19 -24.71 24.84
N SER A 4 -5.34 -23.42 25.13
CA SER A 4 -6.33 -22.56 24.49
C SER A 4 -5.88 -22.34 23.04
N SER A 5 -6.39 -23.13 22.11
CA SER A 5 -6.23 -22.88 20.67
C SER A 5 -7.23 -21.82 20.25
N GLU A 6 -6.84 -20.56 20.35
CA GLU A 6 -7.54 -19.45 19.68
C GLU A 6 -7.24 -19.58 18.17
N PRO A 7 -8.25 -19.66 17.27
CA PRO A 7 -7.99 -19.69 15.85
C PRO A 7 -7.31 -18.37 15.42
N PRO A 8 -6.36 -18.39 14.47
CA PRO A 8 -5.76 -17.15 13.98
C PRO A 8 -6.87 -16.27 13.41
N LYS A 9 -7.04 -15.07 13.97
CA LYS A 9 -8.04 -14.11 13.50
C LYS A 9 -7.73 -13.77 12.04
N SER A 10 -8.49 -14.36 11.12
CA SER A 10 -8.44 -14.01 9.69
C SER A 10 -8.73 -12.52 9.54
N LYS A 11 -7.92 -11.80 8.74
CA LYS A 11 -8.11 -10.37 8.49
C LYS A 11 -9.49 -10.13 7.88
N THR A 12 -10.20 -9.13 8.41
CA THR A 12 -11.47 -8.67 7.85
C THR A 12 -11.25 -8.05 6.47
N ASP A 13 -12.30 -7.98 5.67
CA ASP A 13 -12.23 -7.40 4.31
C ASP A 13 -11.77 -5.95 4.32
N LEU A 14 -12.18 -5.18 5.33
CA LEU A 14 -11.74 -3.80 5.54
C LEU A 14 -10.23 -3.73 5.81
N GLN A 15 -9.71 -4.61 6.68
CA GLN A 15 -8.27 -4.66 6.97
C GLN A 15 -7.46 -5.07 5.72
N VAL A 16 -7.98 -6.01 4.92
CA VAL A 16 -7.35 -6.39 3.65
C VAL A 16 -7.33 -5.21 2.68
N GLN A 17 -8.43 -4.48 2.54
CA GLN A 17 -8.53 -3.33 1.65
C GLN A 17 -7.58 -2.20 2.08
N GLU A 18 -7.46 -1.91 3.37
CA GLU A 18 -6.56 -0.88 3.90
C GLU A 18 -5.08 -1.24 3.69
N GLU A 19 -4.69 -2.47 4.03
CA GLU A 19 -3.34 -2.98 3.81
C GLU A 19 -3.00 -3.03 2.32
N PHE A 20 -3.93 -3.49 1.48
CA PHE A 20 -3.76 -3.51 0.04
C PHE A 20 -3.60 -2.11 -0.54
N THR A 21 -4.41 -1.15 -0.10
CA THR A 21 -4.32 0.24 -0.59
C THR A 21 -2.97 0.86 -0.24
N SER A 22 -2.49 0.62 0.97
CA SER A 22 -1.17 1.09 1.41
C SER A 22 -0.04 0.48 0.57
N TYR A 23 -0.10 -0.83 0.37
CA TYR A 23 0.82 -1.56 -0.51
C TYR A 23 0.80 -1.03 -1.95
N TYR A 24 -0.40 -0.91 -2.52
CA TYR A 24 -0.60 -0.43 -3.88
C TYR A 24 -0.01 0.96 -4.07
N LEU A 25 -0.29 1.90 -3.16
CA LEU A 25 0.26 3.25 -3.21
C LEU A 25 1.79 3.25 -3.12
N GLN A 26 2.39 2.44 -2.24
CA GLN A 26 3.84 2.33 -2.14
C GLN A 26 4.45 1.81 -3.45
N ARG A 27 3.84 0.78 -4.06
CA ARG A 27 4.30 0.22 -5.33
C ARG A 27 4.16 1.25 -6.46
N VAL A 28 2.99 1.84 -6.63
CA VAL A 28 2.70 2.80 -7.70
C VAL A 28 3.58 4.05 -7.59
N THR A 29 3.75 4.60 -6.39
CA THR A 29 4.64 5.77 -6.21
C THR A 29 6.11 5.45 -6.48
N LYS A 30 6.55 4.21 -6.22
CA LYS A 30 7.91 3.75 -6.57
C LYS A 30 8.06 3.54 -8.08
N GLU A 31 7.15 2.81 -8.70
CA GLU A 31 7.24 2.45 -10.12
C GLU A 31 7.02 3.67 -11.03
N PHE A 32 6.20 4.65 -10.61
CA PHE A 32 5.98 5.90 -11.34
C PHE A 32 6.76 7.08 -10.76
N ALA A 33 7.83 6.85 -9.99
CA ALA A 33 8.57 7.92 -9.31
C ALA A 33 9.05 9.01 -10.29
N GLU A 34 9.61 8.61 -11.44
CA GLU A 34 10.08 9.55 -12.46
C GLU A 34 8.95 10.36 -13.09
N ASP A 35 7.80 9.73 -13.36
CA ASP A 35 6.67 10.41 -13.99
C ASP A 35 5.94 11.33 -13.00
N LEU A 36 5.84 10.92 -11.72
CA LEU A 36 5.33 11.77 -10.65
C LEU A 36 6.23 13.00 -10.44
N ASP A 37 7.55 12.85 -10.56
CA ASP A 37 8.48 13.97 -10.50
C ASP A 37 8.30 14.92 -11.69
N LYS A 38 8.15 14.39 -12.91
CA LYS A 38 7.83 15.22 -14.10
C LYS A 38 6.52 15.98 -13.93
N ILE A 39 5.45 15.32 -13.48
CA ILE A 39 4.14 15.94 -13.24
C ILE A 39 4.28 17.04 -12.20
N ARG A 40 4.98 16.78 -11.09
CA ARG A 40 5.19 17.76 -10.01
C ARG A 40 5.97 18.98 -10.47
N ASN A 41 6.95 18.79 -11.36
CA ASN A 41 7.81 19.86 -11.88
C ASN A 41 7.22 20.56 -13.11
N ALA A 42 6.02 20.17 -13.58
CA ALA A 42 5.36 20.83 -14.70
C ALA A 42 4.82 22.21 -14.31
N ASP A 43 4.95 23.19 -15.21
CA ASP A 43 4.56 24.60 -14.96
C ASP A 43 3.07 24.78 -14.63
N ASP A 44 2.23 23.85 -15.08
CA ASP A 44 0.78 23.82 -14.89
C ASP A 44 0.34 23.01 -13.67
N PHE A 45 1.24 22.31 -12.96
CA PHE A 45 0.91 21.62 -11.72
C PHE A 45 0.69 22.62 -10.58
N LYS A 46 -0.56 22.76 -10.15
CA LYS A 46 -0.99 23.71 -9.12
C LYS A 46 -1.24 23.01 -7.78
N ASN A 47 -1.27 23.80 -6.70
CA ASN A 47 -1.41 23.27 -5.34
C ASN A 47 -2.73 22.49 -5.11
N ASP A 48 -3.77 22.77 -5.88
CA ASP A 48 -5.05 22.07 -5.88
C ASP A 48 -5.03 20.76 -6.69
N ALA A 49 -4.05 20.56 -7.56
CA ALA A 49 -3.87 19.32 -8.32
C ALA A 49 -3.30 18.18 -7.45
N LEU A 50 -2.59 18.48 -6.37
CA LEU A 50 -2.00 17.46 -5.50
C LEU A 50 -3.06 16.57 -4.79
N PRO A 51 -4.11 17.13 -4.13
CA PRO A 51 -5.20 16.31 -3.60
C PRO A 51 -5.90 15.47 -4.67
N LEU A 52 -6.05 16.01 -5.88
CA LEU A 52 -6.65 15.29 -7.01
C LEU A 52 -5.78 14.11 -7.44
N LEU A 53 -4.46 14.31 -7.57
CA LEU A 53 -3.51 13.26 -7.91
C LEU A 53 -3.51 12.15 -6.86
N ILE A 54 -3.46 12.49 -5.57
CA ILE A 54 -3.52 11.51 -4.47
C ILE A 54 -4.82 10.71 -4.55
N SER A 55 -5.96 11.39 -4.76
CA SER A 55 -7.26 10.73 -4.88
C SER A 55 -7.31 9.79 -6.09
N ALA A 56 -6.75 10.18 -7.23
CA ALA A 56 -6.69 9.35 -8.42
C ALA A 56 -5.81 8.11 -8.23
N LEU A 57 -4.65 8.27 -7.60
CA LEU A 57 -3.78 7.14 -7.25
C LEU A 57 -4.48 6.19 -6.27
N GLN A 58 -5.16 6.70 -5.25
CA GLN A 58 -5.95 5.87 -4.33
C GLN A 58 -7.07 5.12 -5.05
N GLN A 59 -7.80 5.78 -5.95
CA GLN A 59 -8.88 5.14 -6.73
C GLN A 59 -8.37 4.00 -7.61
N GLY A 60 -7.11 4.04 -8.05
CA GLY A 60 -6.48 2.95 -8.80
C GLY A 60 -6.49 1.60 -8.06
N SER A 61 -6.54 1.59 -6.72
CA SER A 61 -6.63 0.35 -5.94
C SER A 61 -7.98 -0.35 -6.11
N ALA A 62 -9.05 0.39 -6.45
CA ALA A 62 -10.39 -0.16 -6.67
C ALA A 62 -10.51 -0.97 -7.97
N LEU A 63 -9.49 -0.95 -8.83
CA LEU A 63 -9.43 -1.81 -10.02
C LEU A 63 -9.20 -3.29 -9.68
N PHE A 64 -8.82 -3.60 -8.44
CA PHE A 64 -8.60 -4.96 -7.96
C PHE A 64 -9.81 -5.44 -7.16
N SER A 65 -10.31 -6.63 -7.49
CA SER A 65 -11.38 -7.27 -6.75
C SER A 65 -10.95 -7.64 -5.32
N PRO A 66 -11.89 -7.77 -4.36
CA PRO A 66 -11.56 -8.15 -2.98
C PRO A 66 -10.76 -9.45 -2.86
N ASP A 67 -10.99 -10.42 -3.76
CA ASP A 67 -10.24 -11.67 -3.81
C ASP A 67 -8.79 -11.46 -4.27
N GLU A 68 -8.56 -10.61 -5.27
CA GLU A 68 -7.21 -10.24 -5.73
C GLU A 68 -6.44 -9.49 -4.64
N GLN A 69 -7.08 -8.52 -4.00
CA GLN A 69 -6.49 -7.79 -2.89
C GLN A 69 -6.08 -8.73 -1.75
N ARG A 70 -6.97 -9.67 -1.38
CA ARG A 70 -6.67 -10.67 -0.35
C ARG A 70 -5.50 -11.56 -0.75
N ARG A 71 -5.47 -12.03 -1.99
CA ARG A 71 -4.35 -12.85 -2.50
C ARG A 71 -3.02 -12.12 -2.40
N ILE A 72 -2.99 -10.84 -2.76
CA ILE A 72 -1.77 -10.02 -2.70
C ILE A 72 -1.34 -9.80 -1.25
N VAL A 73 -2.26 -9.38 -0.37
CA VAL A 73 -1.98 -9.14 1.06
C VAL A 73 -1.56 -10.41 1.82
N THR A 74 -2.13 -11.57 1.45
CA THR A 74 -1.81 -12.85 2.11
C THR A 74 -0.58 -13.52 1.52
N ALA A 75 -0.27 -13.33 0.24
CA ALA A 75 0.91 -13.89 -0.41
C ALA A 75 2.19 -13.12 -0.09
N GLU A 76 2.11 -11.80 0.06
CA GLU A 76 3.27 -10.96 0.41
C GLU A 76 3.53 -10.91 1.92
N GLY A 77 2.57 -11.34 2.76
CA GLY A 77 2.62 -11.13 4.20
C GLY A 77 2.74 -9.63 4.55
N PRO A 78 2.62 -9.24 5.83
CA PRO A 78 3.06 -7.91 6.20
C PRO A 78 4.57 -7.87 5.97
N VAL A 79 5.03 -7.12 4.96
CA VAL A 79 6.45 -6.77 4.86
C VAL A 79 6.80 -6.13 6.20
N PRO A 80 7.66 -6.76 7.03
CA PRO A 80 8.14 -6.06 8.20
C PRO A 80 8.91 -4.88 7.63
N THR A 81 8.42 -3.67 7.86
CA THR A 81 9.28 -2.50 7.95
C THR A 81 10.22 -2.79 9.12
N ALA A 82 11.25 -3.59 8.85
CA ALA A 82 12.36 -3.76 9.75
C ALA A 82 12.95 -2.37 9.97
N PRO A 83 13.22 -1.96 11.22
CA PRO A 83 14.15 -0.87 11.41
C PRO A 83 15.45 -1.30 10.72
N GLU A 84 15.96 -0.43 9.85
CA GLU A 84 17.27 -0.54 9.24
C GLU A 84 18.26 -0.98 10.33
N THR A 85 18.77 -2.21 10.22
CA THR A 85 19.89 -2.66 11.03
C THR A 85 21.10 -1.87 10.54
N GLU A 86 21.32 -0.71 11.13
CA GLU A 86 22.61 -0.04 11.11
C GLU A 86 23.57 -0.93 11.92
N ALA A 87 24.37 -1.72 11.20
CA ALA A 87 25.40 -2.56 11.76
C ALA A 87 26.78 -1.95 11.51
N THR A 88 27.65 -2.08 12.52
CA THR A 88 29.13 -2.10 12.43
C THR A 88 29.77 -0.69 12.48
N ASP A 89 30.66 -0.33 13.41
CA ASP A 89 31.69 -1.03 14.22
C ASP A 89 31.82 -0.36 15.61
#